data_AF-A0ABD5MBY2-F1
#
_entry.id   AF-A0ABD5MBY2-F1
#
_cell.length_a   1.000
_cell.length_b   1.000
_cell.length_c   1.000
_cell.angle_alpha   90.00
_cell.angle_beta   90.00
_cell.angle_gamma   90.00
#
_symmetry.space_group_name_H-M   'P 1'
#
loop_
_entity.id
_entity.type
_entity.pdbx_description
1 polymer ?
#
loop_
_entity_poly.entity_id
_entity_poly.type
_entity_poly.pdbx_seq_one_letter_code
_entity_poly.pdbx_strand_id
1 'polypeptide(L)'
;MFASVPDILRLVVVPVLGWAAWRDVETRRVPSRTWYPLVALGVALLAWDALSHLSLAAPGDLLFFVRVAISLFIVAPIAYLFWLVGGFGGADAKALITIAILLPTFPTYYFSGFTLPVVVTTLGVFSMTVLTNTVVLAIAYPLGIAGRNLLDGDFRFPVGFLGRRVDVADLSTAHGRLFETPDGFSRSGLDLDALRMYLRWRGASLSDLREDPEAFRDPASIDATYPATDGAVGDGGDGGDEADATPEPEATDGDAEPVAVDPDDEWGAEAFLDDIEGSAYGTTPEKLRGGLAIVAERDRVWISPGIPFIVPMFVGTVVAFTYGDVVFGVLGALGIV
;
A
#
# COMPACT_ATOMS: atom_id res chain seq x y z
N MET A 1 -30.93 -18.45 3.12
CA MET A 1 -29.78 -18.32 2.21
C MET A 1 -29.25 -19.72 1.97
N PHE A 2 -29.10 -20.14 0.72
CA PHE A 2 -28.47 -21.40 0.36
C PHE A 2 -27.24 -21.11 -0.50
N ALA A 3 -26.12 -21.75 -0.20
CA ALA A 3 -24.86 -21.63 -0.93
C ALA A 3 -24.00 -22.86 -0.66
N SER A 4 -23.00 -23.11 -1.51
CA SER A 4 -22.05 -24.19 -1.26
C SER A 4 -21.21 -23.90 -0.02
N VAL A 5 -20.71 -24.94 0.65
CA VAL A 5 -19.82 -24.78 1.82
C VAL A 5 -18.58 -23.94 1.46
N PRO A 6 -17.89 -24.19 0.32
CA PRO A 6 -16.79 -23.34 -0.12
C PRO A 6 -17.17 -21.86 -0.30
N ASP A 7 -18.33 -21.57 -0.88
CA ASP A 7 -18.77 -20.19 -1.09
C ASP A 7 -19.07 -19.45 0.21
N ILE A 8 -19.63 -20.13 1.21
CA ILE A 8 -19.84 -19.54 2.54
C ILE A 8 -18.50 -19.24 3.20
N LEU A 9 -17.55 -20.17 3.15
CA LEU A 9 -16.23 -20.01 3.76
C LEU A 9 -15.43 -18.87 3.11
N ARG A 10 -15.57 -18.68 1.79
CA ARG A 10 -14.95 -17.57 1.04
C ARG A 10 -15.35 -16.19 1.55
N LEU A 11 -16.52 -16.04 2.17
CA LEU A 11 -16.97 -14.75 2.73
C LEU A 11 -16.07 -14.22 3.85
N VAL A 12 -15.22 -15.07 4.46
CA VAL A 12 -14.24 -14.63 5.47
C VAL A 12 -13.26 -13.57 4.93
N VAL A 13 -13.07 -13.50 3.60
CA VAL A 13 -12.25 -12.47 2.98
C VAL A 13 -12.79 -11.06 3.23
N VAL A 14 -14.11 -10.89 3.37
CA VAL A 14 -14.76 -9.59 3.54
C VAL A 14 -14.37 -8.92 4.85
N PRO A 15 -14.56 -9.54 6.04
CA PRO A 15 -14.12 -8.93 7.29
C PRO A 15 -12.60 -8.75 7.37
N VAL A 16 -11.80 -9.68 6.80
CA VAL A 16 -10.34 -9.53 6.79
C VAL A 16 -9.89 -8.35 5.92
N LEU A 17 -10.48 -8.18 4.72
CA LEU A 17 -10.23 -7.00 3.89
C LEU A 17 -10.75 -5.72 4.52
N GLY A 18 -11.86 -5.77 5.25
CA GLY A 18 -12.37 -4.62 5.99
C GLY A 18 -11.41 -4.17 7.09
N TRP A 19 -10.86 -5.12 7.86
CA TRP A 19 -9.80 -4.84 8.84
C TRP A 19 -8.52 -4.33 8.16
N ALA A 20 -8.11 -4.95 7.05
CA ALA A 20 -6.92 -4.53 6.30
C ALA A 20 -7.11 -3.10 5.74
N ALA A 21 -8.29 -2.77 5.24
CA ALA A 21 -8.63 -1.42 4.76
C ALA A 21 -8.59 -0.40 5.90
N TRP A 22 -9.09 -0.74 7.09
CA TRP A 22 -8.99 0.12 8.25
C TRP A 22 -7.54 0.35 8.69
N ARG A 23 -6.73 -0.70 8.78
CA ARG A 23 -5.29 -0.59 9.08
C ARG A 23 -4.49 0.16 8.01
N ASP A 24 -4.84 0.01 6.74
CA ASP A 24 -4.23 0.75 5.64
C ASP A 24 -4.54 2.26 5.74
N VAL A 25 -5.72 2.64 6.24
CA VAL A 25 -6.06 4.05 6.50
C VAL A 25 -5.33 4.59 7.72
N GLU A 26 -5.32 3.83 8.82
CA GLU A 26 -4.79 4.27 10.12
C GLU A 26 -3.26 4.30 10.14
N THR A 27 -2.62 3.18 9.78
CA THR A 27 -1.16 2.98 9.95
C THR A 27 -0.43 2.78 8.63
N ARG A 28 -1.13 2.82 7.48
CA ARG A 28 -0.56 2.59 6.13
C ARG A 28 0.21 1.28 5.98
N ARG A 29 -0.07 0.31 6.85
CA ARG A 29 0.69 -0.94 6.98
C ARG A 29 -0.24 -2.10 7.27
N VAL A 30 -0.12 -3.15 6.46
CA VAL A 30 -0.84 -4.41 6.66
C VAL A 30 0.18 -5.55 6.81
N PRO A 31 0.19 -6.27 7.95
CA PRO A 31 1.12 -7.37 8.19
C PRO A 31 1.01 -8.46 7.12
N SER A 32 2.17 -8.96 6.66
CA SER A 32 2.20 -10.05 5.65
C SER A 32 1.50 -11.32 6.14
N ARG A 33 1.49 -11.55 7.46
CA ARG A 33 0.87 -12.70 8.12
C ARG A 33 -0.65 -12.75 7.94
N THR A 34 -1.31 -11.61 7.70
CA THR A 34 -2.75 -11.51 7.46
C THR A 34 -3.19 -12.38 6.27
N TRP A 35 -2.34 -12.52 5.26
CA TRP A 35 -2.68 -13.19 4.01
C TRP A 35 -2.53 -14.72 4.08
N TYR A 36 -1.63 -15.26 4.92
CA TYR A 36 -1.33 -16.69 4.93
C TYR A 36 -2.54 -17.59 5.25
N PRO A 37 -3.39 -17.29 6.26
CA PRO A 37 -4.57 -18.10 6.53
C PRO A 37 -5.57 -18.10 5.37
N LEU A 38 -5.73 -16.96 4.69
CA LEU A 38 -6.62 -16.82 3.54
C LEU A 38 -6.09 -17.60 2.33
N VAL A 39 -4.77 -17.56 2.08
CA VAL A 39 -4.15 -18.35 1.01
C VAL A 39 -4.30 -19.85 1.29
N ALA A 40 -4.03 -20.30 2.52
CA ALA A 40 -4.18 -21.69 2.91
C ALA A 40 -5.64 -22.16 2.73
N LEU A 41 -6.60 -21.34 3.18
CA LEU A 41 -8.02 -21.59 2.96
C LEU A 41 -8.35 -21.64 1.46
N GLY A 42 -7.88 -20.68 0.67
CA GLY A 42 -8.13 -20.61 -0.76
C GLY A 42 -7.63 -21.83 -1.51
N VAL A 43 -6.41 -22.31 -1.19
CA VAL A 43 -5.86 -23.54 -1.76
C VAL A 43 -6.71 -24.76 -1.37
N ALA A 44 -7.11 -24.87 -0.09
CA ALA A 44 -7.94 -25.99 0.37
C ALA A 44 -9.32 -26.01 -0.31
N LEU A 45 -9.98 -24.84 -0.43
CA LEU A 45 -11.27 -24.71 -1.09
C LEU A 45 -11.16 -24.93 -2.61
N LEU A 46 -10.08 -24.47 -3.24
CA LEU A 46 -9.83 -24.71 -4.65
C LEU A 46 -9.62 -26.21 -4.91
N ALA A 47 -8.87 -26.91 -4.05
CA ALA A 47 -8.69 -28.36 -4.15
C ALA A 47 -10.03 -29.09 -3.96
N TRP A 48 -10.85 -28.65 -3.00
CA TRP A 48 -12.20 -29.17 -2.79
C TRP A 48 -13.07 -29.04 -4.05
N ASP A 49 -13.14 -27.84 -4.64
CA ASP A 49 -13.93 -27.60 -5.84
C ASP A 49 -13.36 -28.37 -7.04
N ALA A 50 -12.03 -28.43 -7.19
CA ALA A 50 -11.38 -29.18 -8.26
C ALA A 50 -11.73 -30.67 -8.23
N LEU A 51 -11.78 -31.30 -7.04
CA LEU A 51 -12.18 -32.71 -6.87
C LEU A 51 -13.56 -32.99 -7.47
N SER A 52 -14.50 -32.05 -7.34
CA SER A 52 -15.86 -32.19 -7.90
C SER A 52 -15.92 -32.08 -9.43
N HIS A 53 -14.89 -31.50 -10.07
CA HIS A 53 -14.81 -31.31 -11.52
C HIS A 53 -13.82 -32.28 -12.20
N LEU A 54 -13.21 -33.22 -11.46
CA LEU A 54 -12.22 -34.17 -12.01
C LEU A 54 -12.79 -35.15 -13.03
N SER A 55 -14.11 -35.34 -13.05
CA SER A 55 -14.74 -36.26 -14.00
C SER A 55 -14.55 -35.83 -15.45
N LEU A 56 -14.33 -34.52 -15.69
CA LEU A 56 -14.23 -33.89 -17.01
C LEU A 56 -15.39 -34.27 -17.96
N ALA A 57 -16.51 -34.71 -17.40
CA ALA A 57 -17.63 -35.25 -18.13
C ALA A 57 -18.70 -34.19 -18.36
N ALA A 58 -18.79 -33.19 -17.47
CA ALA A 58 -19.71 -32.07 -17.64
C ALA A 58 -19.06 -30.96 -18.49
N PRO A 59 -19.83 -30.30 -19.38
CA PRO A 59 -19.33 -29.14 -20.14
C PRO A 59 -18.76 -28.01 -19.27
N GLY A 60 -19.18 -27.92 -18.01
CA GLY A 60 -18.69 -26.93 -17.04
C GLY A 60 -17.31 -27.25 -16.44
N ASP A 61 -16.87 -28.51 -16.48
CA ASP A 61 -15.64 -28.96 -15.82
C ASP A 61 -14.39 -28.30 -16.42
N LEU A 62 -14.29 -28.32 -17.76
CA LEU A 62 -13.17 -27.66 -18.45
C LEU A 62 -13.19 -26.15 -18.23
N LEU A 63 -14.38 -25.54 -18.27
CA LEU A 63 -14.54 -24.10 -18.08
C LEU A 63 -14.13 -23.66 -16.67
N PHE A 64 -14.42 -24.47 -15.64
CA PHE A 64 -13.93 -24.24 -14.29
C PHE A 64 -12.40 -24.14 -14.24
N PHE A 65 -11.69 -25.13 -14.81
CA PHE A 65 -10.23 -25.12 -14.82
C PHE A 65 -9.65 -23.95 -15.65
N VAL A 66 -10.29 -23.59 -16.75
CA VAL A 66 -9.90 -22.40 -17.53
C VAL A 66 -10.05 -21.12 -16.70
N ARG A 67 -11.16 -20.95 -15.97
CA ARG A 67 -11.38 -19.78 -15.10
C ARG A 67 -10.36 -19.71 -13.97
N VAL A 68 -10.09 -20.84 -13.32
CA VAL A 68 -9.05 -20.96 -12.30
C VAL A 68 -7.67 -20.61 -12.88
N ALA A 69 -7.34 -21.15 -14.06
CA ALA A 69 -6.08 -20.85 -14.73
C ALA A 69 -5.96 -19.36 -15.05
N ILE A 70 -7.01 -18.72 -15.57
CA ILE A 70 -7.01 -17.27 -15.80
C ILE A 70 -6.83 -16.51 -14.49
N SER A 71 -7.54 -16.87 -13.43
CA SER A 71 -7.37 -16.24 -12.12
C SER A 71 -5.93 -16.32 -11.63
N LEU A 72 -5.34 -17.51 -11.62
CA LEU A 72 -4.01 -17.75 -11.06
C LEU A 72 -2.86 -17.27 -11.96
N PHE A 73 -3.00 -17.38 -13.29
CA PHE A 73 -1.91 -17.10 -14.23
C PHE A 73 -2.07 -15.77 -14.98
N ILE A 74 -3.15 -15.03 -14.74
CA ILE A 74 -3.30 -13.66 -15.24
C ILE A 74 -3.40 -12.68 -14.08
N VAL A 75 -4.35 -12.84 -13.15
CA VAL A 75 -4.57 -11.85 -12.08
C VAL A 75 -3.38 -11.76 -11.12
N ALA A 76 -2.87 -12.90 -10.64
CA ALA A 76 -1.73 -12.88 -9.71
C ALA A 76 -0.42 -12.35 -10.36
N PRO A 77 -0.04 -12.75 -11.59
CA PRO A 77 1.10 -12.14 -12.28
C PRO A 77 0.93 -10.65 -12.55
N ILE A 78 -0.28 -10.18 -12.90
CA ILE A 78 -0.56 -8.75 -13.05
C ILE A 78 -0.32 -8.02 -11.73
N ALA A 79 -0.82 -8.54 -10.61
CA ALA A 79 -0.60 -7.96 -9.29
C ALA A 79 0.90 -7.87 -8.94
N TYR A 80 1.66 -8.93 -9.23
CA TYR A 80 3.11 -8.93 -9.04
C TYR A 80 3.85 -7.94 -9.95
N LEU A 81 3.46 -7.87 -11.23
CA LEU A 81 4.05 -6.94 -12.19
C LEU A 81 3.80 -5.48 -11.78
N PHE A 82 2.59 -5.15 -11.34
CA PHE A 82 2.29 -3.81 -10.83
C PHE A 82 3.10 -3.45 -9.59
N TRP A 83 3.36 -4.41 -8.70
CA TRP A 83 4.28 -4.20 -7.59
C TRP A 83 5.72 -3.96 -8.07
N LEU A 84 6.21 -4.76 -9.02
CA LEU A 84 7.56 -4.64 -9.56
C LEU A 84 7.84 -3.28 -10.21
N VAL A 85 6.85 -2.71 -10.91
CA VAL A 85 6.95 -1.37 -11.53
C VAL A 85 6.63 -0.22 -10.56
N GLY A 86 6.37 -0.51 -9.27
CA GLY A 86 6.07 0.50 -8.25
C GLY A 86 4.66 1.10 -8.36
N GLY A 87 3.73 0.43 -9.04
CA GLY A 87 2.33 0.86 -9.16
C GLY A 87 1.48 0.54 -7.94
N PHE A 88 1.84 -0.47 -7.15
CA PHE A 88 1.15 -0.90 -5.92
C PHE A 88 2.12 -1.12 -4.76
N GLY A 89 1.61 -1.03 -3.53
CA GLY A 89 2.33 -1.48 -2.34
C GLY A 89 2.42 -3.01 -2.29
N GLY A 90 3.38 -3.52 -1.52
CA GLY A 90 3.54 -4.98 -1.35
C GLY A 90 2.33 -5.65 -0.69
N ALA A 91 1.59 -4.93 0.16
CA ALA A 91 0.36 -5.42 0.77
C ALA A 91 -0.77 -5.58 -0.27
N ASP A 92 -0.93 -4.62 -1.18
CA ASP A 92 -1.95 -4.67 -2.24
C ASP A 92 -1.74 -5.86 -3.18
N ALA A 93 -0.48 -6.12 -3.57
CA ALA A 93 -0.15 -7.24 -4.42
C ALA A 93 -0.46 -8.58 -3.73
N LYS A 94 -0.12 -8.71 -2.44
CA LYS A 94 -0.47 -9.90 -1.64
C LYS A 94 -1.99 -10.08 -1.49
N ALA A 95 -2.73 -8.99 -1.33
CA ALA A 95 -4.19 -9.00 -1.27
C ALA A 95 -4.80 -9.52 -2.58
N LEU A 96 -4.38 -8.97 -3.72
CA LEU A 96 -4.85 -9.38 -5.04
C LEU A 96 -4.49 -10.84 -5.37
N ILE A 97 -3.26 -11.28 -5.05
CA ILE A 97 -2.84 -12.67 -5.21
C ILE A 97 -3.71 -13.59 -4.34
N THR A 98 -3.98 -13.19 -3.09
CA THR A 98 -4.86 -13.94 -2.18
C THR A 98 -6.27 -14.05 -2.75
N ILE A 99 -6.82 -12.95 -3.29
CA ILE A 99 -8.12 -12.95 -3.99
C ILE A 99 -8.09 -13.87 -5.21
N ALA A 100 -7.03 -13.85 -6.02
CA ALA A 100 -6.91 -14.73 -7.19
C ALA A 100 -6.96 -16.23 -6.82
N ILE A 101 -6.41 -16.60 -5.66
CA ILE A 101 -6.42 -17.97 -5.14
C ILE A 101 -7.75 -18.31 -4.48
N LEU A 102 -8.27 -17.44 -3.63
CA LEU A 102 -9.45 -17.69 -2.81
C LEU A 102 -10.76 -17.56 -3.61
N LEU A 103 -10.78 -16.66 -4.60
CA LEU A 103 -11.95 -16.24 -5.37
C LEU A 103 -11.76 -16.43 -6.90
N PRO A 104 -11.40 -17.62 -7.39
CA PRO A 104 -11.09 -17.81 -8.81
C PRO A 104 -12.34 -17.85 -9.72
N THR A 105 -13.49 -18.24 -9.17
CA THR A 105 -14.76 -18.38 -9.90
C THR A 105 -15.89 -17.73 -9.12
N PHE A 106 -17.01 -17.42 -9.80
CA PHE A 106 -18.14 -16.73 -9.18
C PHE A 106 -18.81 -17.59 -8.11
N PRO A 107 -18.88 -17.13 -6.85
CA PRO A 107 -19.69 -17.78 -5.84
C PRO A 107 -21.17 -17.53 -6.14
N THR A 108 -22.06 -18.42 -5.70
CA THR A 108 -23.51 -18.24 -5.89
C THR A 108 -24.26 -18.35 -4.57
N TYR A 109 -24.98 -17.29 -4.22
CA TYR A 109 -25.78 -17.21 -3.01
C TYR A 109 -27.25 -17.05 -3.34
N TYR A 110 -28.06 -18.05 -2.97
CA TYR A 110 -29.50 -18.06 -3.20
C TYR A 110 -30.25 -17.47 -2.01
N PHE A 111 -31.08 -16.47 -2.28
CA PHE A 111 -32.02 -15.88 -1.35
C PHE A 111 -33.46 -16.09 -1.84
N SER A 112 -34.44 -15.78 -0.98
CA SER A 112 -35.84 -15.86 -1.37
C SER A 112 -36.17 -14.73 -2.36
N GLY A 113 -36.16 -15.05 -3.66
CA GLY A 113 -36.54 -14.13 -4.73
C GLY A 113 -35.39 -13.48 -5.51
N PHE A 114 -34.13 -13.71 -5.12
CA PHE A 114 -32.97 -13.22 -5.87
C PHE A 114 -31.72 -14.07 -5.61
N THR A 115 -30.71 -13.92 -6.47
CA THR A 115 -29.40 -14.58 -6.38
C THR A 115 -28.29 -13.55 -6.43
N LEU A 116 -27.27 -13.73 -5.60
CA LEU A 116 -26.08 -12.89 -5.61
C LEU A 116 -24.84 -13.68 -6.07
N PRO A 117 -23.90 -13.03 -6.78
CA PRO A 117 -24.02 -11.67 -7.31
C PRO A 117 -25.00 -11.55 -8.48
N VAL A 118 -25.56 -10.35 -8.69
CA VAL A 118 -26.62 -10.09 -9.68
C VAL A 118 -26.09 -10.12 -11.12
N VAL A 119 -24.91 -9.54 -11.34
CA VAL A 119 -24.27 -9.38 -12.65
C VAL A 119 -23.05 -10.28 -12.74
N VAL A 120 -23.17 -11.36 -13.50
CA VAL A 120 -22.10 -12.32 -13.75
C VAL A 120 -21.52 -12.08 -15.14
N THR A 121 -20.19 -11.99 -15.23
CA THR A 121 -19.50 -11.79 -16.50
C THR A 121 -19.51 -13.07 -17.34
N THR A 122 -19.42 -12.93 -18.66
CA THR A 122 -19.38 -14.07 -19.60
C THR A 122 -18.20 -15.01 -19.32
N LEU A 123 -17.03 -14.45 -19.00
CA LEU A 123 -15.84 -15.22 -18.68
C LEU A 123 -15.97 -15.94 -17.33
N GLY A 124 -16.64 -15.32 -16.35
CA GLY A 124 -16.93 -15.92 -15.05
C GLY A 124 -15.71 -16.09 -14.14
N VAL A 125 -14.72 -15.19 -14.26
CA VAL A 125 -13.55 -15.14 -13.37
C VAL A 125 -13.79 -14.07 -12.31
N PHE A 126 -13.97 -14.48 -11.06
CA PHE A 126 -14.47 -13.57 -10.02
C PHE A 126 -13.39 -12.61 -9.50
N SER A 127 -12.15 -13.08 -9.39
CA SER A 127 -10.99 -12.24 -9.05
C SER A 127 -10.77 -11.09 -10.05
N MET A 128 -11.05 -11.30 -11.34
CA MET A 128 -11.04 -10.25 -12.37
C MET A 128 -12.11 -9.20 -12.10
N THR A 129 -13.33 -9.62 -11.75
CA THR A 129 -14.40 -8.69 -11.37
C THR A 129 -14.04 -7.88 -10.14
N VAL A 130 -13.43 -8.49 -9.12
CA VAL A 130 -12.91 -7.76 -7.96
C VAL A 130 -11.86 -6.75 -8.40
N LEU A 131 -10.89 -7.14 -9.23
CA LEU A 131 -9.85 -6.24 -9.75
C LEU A 131 -10.46 -5.07 -10.54
N THR A 132 -11.38 -5.34 -11.48
CA THR A 132 -12.01 -4.31 -12.30
C THR A 132 -12.82 -3.33 -11.44
N ASN A 133 -13.65 -3.84 -10.51
CA ASN A 133 -14.38 -2.99 -9.57
C ASN A 133 -13.42 -2.13 -8.72
N THR A 134 -12.32 -2.73 -8.26
CA THR A 134 -11.28 -2.03 -7.50
C THR A 134 -10.68 -0.88 -8.30
N VAL A 135 -10.31 -1.12 -9.56
CA VAL A 135 -9.71 -0.09 -10.43
C VAL A 135 -10.69 1.06 -10.67
N VAL A 136 -11.96 0.75 -10.96
CA VAL A 136 -13.00 1.77 -11.14
C VAL A 136 -13.14 2.65 -9.90
N LEU A 137 -13.18 2.04 -8.72
CA LEU A 137 -13.29 2.77 -7.45
C LEU A 137 -12.00 3.54 -7.12
N ALA A 138 -10.83 2.98 -7.43
CA ALA A 138 -9.53 3.61 -7.18
C ALA A 138 -9.35 4.91 -8.00
N ILE A 139 -10.00 5.04 -9.16
CA ILE A 139 -9.99 6.29 -9.95
C ILE A 139 -10.64 7.46 -9.17
N ALA A 140 -11.54 7.21 -8.23
CA ALA A 140 -12.12 8.26 -7.41
C ALA A 140 -11.07 8.97 -6.54
N TYR A 141 -9.98 8.30 -6.16
CA TYR A 141 -8.93 8.87 -5.32
C TYR A 141 -8.14 10.02 -5.98
N PRO A 142 -7.50 9.85 -7.16
CA PRO A 142 -6.82 10.95 -7.83
C PRO A 142 -7.77 12.08 -8.23
N LEU A 143 -9.04 11.77 -8.54
CA LEU A 143 -10.07 12.78 -8.77
C LEU A 143 -10.40 13.57 -7.50
N GLY A 144 -10.47 12.90 -6.34
CA GLY A 144 -10.67 13.54 -5.04
C GLY A 144 -9.50 14.45 -4.65
N ILE A 145 -8.25 13.99 -4.88
CA ILE A 145 -7.05 14.81 -4.69
C ILE A 145 -7.08 16.04 -5.61
N ALA A 146 -7.41 15.85 -6.89
CA ALA A 146 -7.52 16.95 -7.84
C ALA A 146 -8.58 17.98 -7.43
N GLY A 147 -9.75 17.51 -6.99
CA GLY A 147 -10.82 18.37 -6.48
C GLY A 147 -10.35 19.18 -5.27
N ARG A 148 -9.69 18.52 -4.31
CA ARG A 148 -9.15 19.20 -3.12
C ARG A 148 -8.09 20.24 -3.48
N ASN A 149 -7.11 19.89 -4.31
CA ASN A 149 -6.07 20.81 -4.75
C ASN A 149 -6.65 22.00 -5.54
N LEU A 150 -7.75 21.80 -6.29
CA LEU A 150 -8.44 22.89 -6.98
C LEU A 150 -9.13 23.84 -6.00
N LEU A 151 -9.74 23.32 -4.93
CA LEU A 151 -10.36 24.11 -3.87
C LEU A 151 -9.31 24.89 -3.05
N ASP A 152 -8.15 24.27 -2.80
CA ASP A 152 -7.04 24.87 -2.07
C ASP A 152 -6.23 25.87 -2.93
N GLY A 153 -6.54 25.99 -4.23
CA GLY A 153 -5.84 26.88 -5.17
C GLY A 153 -4.45 26.42 -5.60
N ASP A 154 -4.04 25.21 -5.21
CA ASP A 154 -2.72 24.64 -5.44
C ASP A 154 -2.68 23.68 -6.66
N PHE A 155 -3.70 23.65 -7.53
CA PHE A 155 -3.75 22.68 -8.63
C PHE A 155 -2.71 22.91 -9.73
N ARG A 156 -1.76 21.97 -9.89
CA ARG A 156 -0.76 21.95 -10.97
C ARG A 156 -0.81 20.67 -11.78
N PHE A 157 -1.18 20.74 -13.06
CA PHE A 157 -1.18 19.54 -13.92
C PHE A 157 0.25 19.04 -14.21
N PRO A 158 0.53 17.71 -14.17
CA PRO A 158 -0.34 16.61 -13.73
C PRO A 158 -0.26 16.28 -12.22
N VAL A 159 0.64 16.94 -11.47
CA VAL A 159 0.94 16.66 -10.05
C VAL A 159 -0.31 16.78 -9.15
N GLY A 160 -1.21 17.70 -9.47
CA GLY A 160 -2.44 17.95 -8.73
C GLY A 160 -3.42 16.77 -8.69
N PHE A 161 -3.23 15.71 -9.50
CA PHE A 161 -4.00 14.46 -9.39
C PHE A 161 -3.34 13.42 -8.47
N LEU A 162 -2.05 13.56 -8.18
CA LEU A 162 -1.23 12.50 -7.58
C LEU A 162 -0.62 12.90 -6.24
N GLY A 163 -0.44 14.19 -6.00
CA GLY A 163 0.14 14.72 -4.77
C GLY A 163 -0.74 15.77 -4.13
N ARG A 164 -0.41 16.11 -2.89
CA ARG A 164 -0.97 17.24 -2.15
C ARG A 164 0.17 18.15 -1.68
N ARG A 165 -0.09 19.44 -1.61
CA ARG A 165 0.86 20.40 -1.06
C ARG A 165 0.66 20.52 0.46
N VAL A 166 1.72 20.32 1.23
CA VAL A 166 1.70 20.34 2.69
C VAL A 166 2.81 21.24 3.23
N ASP A 167 2.60 21.76 4.43
CA ASP A 167 3.64 22.47 5.16
C ASP A 167 4.71 21.48 5.63
N VAL A 168 5.99 21.90 5.59
CA VAL A 168 7.10 21.00 5.94
C VAL A 168 7.01 20.54 7.40
N ALA A 169 6.49 21.37 8.31
CA ALA A 169 6.26 20.98 9.71
C ALA A 169 5.36 19.73 9.85
N ASP A 170 4.39 19.56 8.94
CA ASP A 170 3.47 18.43 8.95
C ASP A 170 4.11 17.12 8.45
N LEU A 171 5.30 17.17 7.85
CA LEU A 171 5.98 15.97 7.33
C LEU A 171 6.36 14.98 8.44
N SER A 172 6.54 15.48 9.66
CA SER A 172 6.76 14.66 10.85
C SER A 172 5.66 13.62 11.08
N THR A 173 4.42 13.91 10.66
CA THR A 173 3.26 13.02 10.84
C THR A 173 2.63 12.59 9.50
N ALA A 174 3.04 13.20 8.39
CA ALA A 174 2.53 12.84 7.08
C ALA A 174 3.10 11.51 6.58
N HIS A 175 2.25 10.76 5.87
CA HIS A 175 2.62 9.53 5.20
C HIS A 175 2.87 9.77 3.71
N GLY A 176 3.74 8.95 3.12
CA GLY A 176 4.02 8.95 1.69
C GLY A 176 5.44 9.36 1.33
N ARG A 177 5.60 10.00 0.17
CA ARG A 177 6.92 10.36 -0.37
C ARG A 177 6.94 11.81 -0.84
N LEU A 178 8.11 12.44 -0.79
CA LEU A 178 8.31 13.72 -1.45
C LEU A 178 8.14 13.56 -2.96
N PHE A 179 7.32 14.44 -3.55
CA PHE A 179 7.13 14.54 -5.00
C PHE A 179 8.17 15.45 -5.64
N GLU A 180 8.90 16.21 -4.83
CA GLU A 180 9.90 17.18 -5.28
C GLU A 180 11.31 16.63 -5.10
N THR A 181 12.16 16.94 -6.08
CA THR A 181 13.61 16.74 -6.05
C THR A 181 14.29 18.06 -6.46
N PRO A 182 15.60 18.24 -6.21
CA PRO A 182 16.30 19.45 -6.65
C PRO A 182 16.12 19.72 -8.16
N ASP A 183 15.98 18.65 -8.96
CA ASP A 183 15.75 18.71 -10.41
C ASP A 183 14.29 18.93 -10.84
N GLY A 184 13.33 19.02 -9.90
CA GLY A 184 11.91 19.27 -10.20
C GLY A 184 10.96 18.30 -9.50
N PHE A 185 10.15 17.57 -10.27
CA PHE A 185 9.17 16.62 -9.74
C PHE A 185 9.57 15.18 -10.06
N SER A 186 9.52 14.31 -9.05
CA SER A 186 9.76 12.88 -9.16
C SER A 186 8.67 12.08 -8.45
N ARG A 187 8.30 10.92 -9.01
CA ARG A 187 7.41 9.95 -8.34
C ARG A 187 8.16 9.03 -7.36
N SER A 188 9.49 9.12 -7.35
CA SER A 188 10.38 8.27 -6.56
C SER A 188 11.35 9.10 -5.71
N GLY A 189 10.85 10.19 -5.12
CA GLY A 189 11.60 11.01 -4.16
C GLY A 189 11.77 10.30 -2.82
N LEU A 190 12.27 11.06 -1.84
CA LEU A 190 12.51 10.59 -0.48
C LEU A 190 11.23 10.08 0.18
N ASP A 191 11.29 8.90 0.79
CA ASP A 191 10.22 8.35 1.60
C ASP A 191 10.15 9.06 2.95
N LEU A 192 8.94 9.43 3.40
CA LEU A 192 8.78 10.17 4.67
C LEU A 192 9.08 9.29 5.89
N ASP A 193 8.91 7.97 5.80
CA ASP A 193 9.36 7.06 6.85
C ASP A 193 10.90 7.06 6.93
N ALA A 194 11.59 7.08 5.77
CA ALA A 194 13.05 7.16 5.73
C ALA A 194 13.58 8.51 6.25
N LEU A 195 12.88 9.62 5.97
CA LEU A 195 13.20 10.92 6.57
C LEU A 195 13.13 10.85 8.10
N ARG A 196 12.08 10.22 8.66
CA ARG A 196 11.95 10.05 10.11
C ARG A 196 13.01 9.13 10.70
N MET A 197 13.35 8.04 10.01
CA MET A 197 14.46 7.17 10.39
C MET A 197 15.77 7.94 10.47
N TYR A 198 16.08 8.75 9.46
CA TYR A 198 17.28 9.58 9.42
C TYR A 198 17.31 10.60 10.56
N LEU A 199 16.19 11.29 10.81
CA LEU A 199 16.10 12.27 11.90
C LEU A 199 16.29 11.63 13.27
N ARG A 200 15.71 10.44 13.50
CA ARG A 200 15.92 9.65 14.73
C ARG A 200 17.38 9.21 14.85
N TRP A 201 17.96 8.69 13.77
CA TRP A 201 19.36 8.29 13.72
C TRP A 201 20.32 9.45 14.01
N ARG A 202 20.01 10.63 13.48
CA ARG A 202 20.77 11.86 13.69
C ARG A 202 20.53 12.49 15.08
N GLY A 203 19.56 11.99 15.84
CA GLY A 203 19.17 12.57 17.14
C GLY A 203 18.57 13.97 17.03
N ALA A 204 17.87 14.27 15.93
CA ALA A 204 17.41 15.62 15.62
C ALA A 204 15.94 15.65 15.19
N SER A 205 15.29 16.78 15.39
CA SER A 205 13.96 17.04 14.86
C SER A 205 14.02 17.73 13.50
N LEU A 206 12.90 17.68 12.76
CA LEU A 206 12.78 18.43 11.51
C LEU A 206 12.85 19.95 11.74
N SER A 207 12.48 20.44 12.92
CA SER A 207 12.65 21.84 13.31
C SER A 207 14.12 22.20 13.45
N ASP A 208 14.91 21.39 14.17
CA ASP A 208 16.34 21.66 14.39
C ASP A 208 17.09 21.77 13.05
N LEU A 209 16.80 20.82 12.14
CA LEU A 209 17.35 20.82 10.79
C LEU A 209 17.05 22.11 10.02
N ARG A 210 15.84 22.67 10.20
CA ARG A 210 15.43 23.90 9.50
C ARG A 210 15.95 25.17 10.13
N GLU A 211 16.25 25.15 11.42
CA GLU A 211 16.83 26.29 12.13
C GLU A 211 18.29 26.52 11.73
N ASP A 212 19.06 25.44 11.49
CA ASP A 212 20.45 25.53 11.04
C ASP A 212 20.81 24.51 9.92
N PRO A 213 20.29 24.68 8.69
CA PRO A 213 20.54 23.73 7.60
C PRO A 213 22.01 23.50 7.25
N GLU A 214 22.85 24.54 7.40
CA GLU A 214 24.26 24.45 7.04
C GLU A 214 25.02 23.56 8.03
N ALA A 215 24.73 23.67 9.33
CA ALA A 215 25.32 22.80 10.33
C ALA A 215 24.90 21.33 10.15
N PHE A 216 23.63 21.07 9.85
CA PHE A 216 23.14 19.70 9.63
C PHE A 216 23.63 19.07 8.33
N ARG A 217 23.94 19.89 7.31
CA ARG A 217 24.54 19.44 6.06
C ARG A 217 25.99 19.01 6.23
N ASP A 218 26.72 19.63 7.16
CA ASP A 218 28.10 19.28 7.47
C ASP A 218 28.19 17.89 8.12
N PRO A 219 28.89 16.90 7.53
CA PRO A 219 29.09 15.60 8.15
C PRO A 219 29.88 15.68 9.46
N ALA A 220 30.71 16.71 9.65
CA ALA A 220 31.51 16.87 10.86
C ALA A 220 30.67 17.22 12.10
N SER A 221 29.38 17.54 11.95
CA SER A 221 28.47 17.74 13.08
C SER A 221 27.76 16.45 13.53
N ILE A 222 28.11 15.30 12.95
CA ILE A 222 27.64 13.96 13.37
C ILE A 222 28.67 13.40 14.36
N ASP A 223 28.54 13.77 15.63
CA ASP A 223 29.44 13.24 16.68
C ASP A 223 28.93 11.90 17.25
N ALA A 224 27.61 11.69 17.24
CA ALA A 224 26.96 10.47 17.72
C ALA A 224 25.70 10.15 16.92
N THR A 225 25.37 8.86 16.84
CA THR A 225 24.17 8.34 16.18
C THR A 225 23.31 7.52 17.14
N TYR A 226 22.05 7.31 16.76
CA TYR A 226 21.04 6.62 17.56
C TYR A 226 20.30 5.56 16.73
N PRO A 227 19.58 4.63 17.36
CA PRO A 227 18.76 3.66 16.64
C PRO A 227 17.72 4.34 15.73
N ALA A 228 17.80 4.07 14.43
CA ALA A 228 16.93 4.69 13.42
C ALA A 228 15.45 4.30 13.55
N THR A 229 15.14 3.14 14.16
CA THR A 229 13.80 2.52 14.20
C THR A 229 13.18 2.35 12.79
N ASP A 230 11.86 2.17 12.67
CA ASP A 230 11.18 1.89 11.39
C ASP A 230 10.53 3.13 10.74
N GLY A 231 10.68 4.31 11.34
CA GLY A 231 10.11 5.56 10.86
C GLY A 231 8.58 5.68 10.92
N ALA A 232 7.86 4.78 11.59
CA ALA A 232 6.40 4.81 11.67
C ALA A 232 5.84 6.02 12.44
N VAL A 233 4.62 6.43 12.10
CA VAL A 233 3.81 7.47 12.77
C VAL A 233 2.61 6.80 13.44
N GLY A 234 2.43 6.99 14.75
CA GLY A 234 1.31 6.42 15.49
C GLY A 234 1.54 4.96 15.91
N ASP A 235 1.29 4.69 17.19
CA ASP A 235 1.69 3.52 17.98
C ASP A 235 3.21 3.32 18.11
N GLY A 236 3.71 3.63 19.31
CA GLY A 236 4.89 2.95 19.81
C GLY A 236 4.63 1.45 19.82
N GLY A 237 5.55 0.70 19.19
CA GLY A 237 5.67 -0.74 19.36
C GLY A 237 4.58 -1.58 18.68
N ASP A 238 4.89 -2.06 17.47
CA ASP A 238 4.54 -3.45 17.12
C ASP A 238 5.71 -4.10 16.37
N GLY A 239 6.87 -4.06 17.04
CA GLY A 239 7.81 -5.17 17.00
C GLY A 239 7.50 -6.04 18.20
N GLY A 240 7.30 -7.34 17.97
CA GLY A 240 7.22 -8.29 19.08
C GLY A 240 8.45 -8.17 19.98
N ASP A 241 8.21 -8.36 21.27
CA ASP A 241 9.17 -8.35 22.38
C ASP A 241 9.83 -6.99 22.67
N GLU A 242 9.22 -6.19 23.55
CA GLU A 242 9.74 -5.96 24.92
C GLU A 242 8.84 -4.97 25.68
N ALA A 243 8.87 -5.10 27.00
CA ALA A 243 7.94 -4.48 27.93
C ALA A 243 8.17 -2.97 28.09
N ASP A 244 7.05 -2.25 28.23
CA ASP A 244 6.87 -1.13 29.15
C ASP A 244 7.90 0.02 29.07
N ALA A 245 7.73 0.90 28.09
CA ALA A 245 8.06 2.32 28.24
C ALA A 245 7.33 3.14 27.16
N THR A 246 6.60 4.15 27.60
CA THR A 246 6.25 5.31 26.76
C THR A 246 7.54 6.01 26.32
N PRO A 247 7.76 6.36 25.04
CA PRO A 247 8.79 7.34 24.73
C PRO A 247 8.19 8.59 24.08
N GLU A 248 8.24 9.68 24.82
CA GLU A 248 8.66 10.97 24.27
C GLU A 248 10.11 10.83 23.74
N PRO A 249 10.59 11.71 22.84
CA PRO A 249 11.95 11.63 22.31
C PRO A 249 12.94 12.11 23.38
N GLU A 250 13.18 11.30 24.39
CA GLU A 250 14.39 11.41 25.19
C GLU A 250 15.38 10.42 24.59
N ALA A 251 16.29 10.93 23.77
CA ALA A 251 17.54 10.23 23.49
C ALA A 251 18.22 10.01 24.84
N THR A 252 18.13 8.79 25.38
CA THR A 252 18.90 8.41 26.55
C THR A 252 20.37 8.40 26.16
N ASP A 253 21.22 9.14 26.87
CA ASP A 253 22.68 9.23 26.66
C ASP A 253 23.38 7.85 26.56
N GLY A 254 22.70 6.76 26.92
CA GLY A 254 23.20 5.39 26.84
C GLY A 254 23.17 4.75 25.44
N ASP A 255 22.42 5.29 24.48
CA ASP A 255 22.26 4.71 23.13
C ASP A 255 23.07 5.45 22.05
N ALA A 256 23.81 6.49 22.43
CA ALA A 256 24.62 7.30 21.54
C ALA A 256 25.90 6.55 21.15
N GLU A 257 26.03 6.17 19.88
CA GLU A 257 27.25 5.54 19.36
C GLU A 257 28.12 6.58 18.63
N PRO A 258 29.41 6.72 18.96
CA PRO A 258 30.30 7.63 18.24
C PRO A 258 30.57 7.09 16.83
N VAL A 259 30.41 7.94 15.82
CA VAL A 259 30.59 7.58 14.41
C VAL A 259 31.55 8.55 13.74
N ALA A 260 32.45 8.01 12.90
CA ALA A 260 33.26 8.83 12.00
C ALA A 260 32.60 8.83 10.62
N VAL A 261 32.00 9.96 10.25
CA VAL A 261 31.37 10.14 8.93
C VAL A 261 32.39 10.65 7.92
N ASP A 262 32.29 10.18 6.69
CA ASP A 262 33.14 10.66 5.59
C ASP A 262 32.93 12.17 5.40
N PRO A 263 34.01 13.00 5.36
CA PRO A 263 33.90 14.44 5.12
C PRO A 263 33.19 14.83 3.81
N ASP A 264 33.16 13.94 2.82
CA ASP A 264 32.47 14.18 1.54
C ASP A 264 31.00 13.70 1.56
N ASP A 265 30.55 13.01 2.62
CA ASP A 265 29.18 12.53 2.78
C ASP A 265 28.27 13.63 3.34
N GLU A 266 27.91 14.60 2.49
CA GLU A 266 26.95 15.63 2.86
C GLU A 266 25.69 15.02 3.48
N TRP A 267 25.24 15.60 4.60
CA TRP A 267 24.15 15.12 5.46
C TRP A 267 24.41 13.80 6.18
N GLY A 268 25.54 13.11 5.97
CA GLY A 268 25.77 11.76 6.50
C GLY A 268 24.81 10.73 5.88
N ALA A 269 24.45 10.91 4.62
CA ALA A 269 23.42 10.11 3.96
C ALA A 269 23.88 8.68 3.66
N GLU A 270 25.16 8.48 3.33
CA GLU A 270 25.76 7.16 3.15
C GLU A 270 25.96 6.51 4.52
N ALA A 271 26.52 7.24 5.49
CA ALA A 271 26.72 6.74 6.85
C ALA A 271 25.41 6.24 7.47
N PHE A 272 24.30 6.98 7.33
CA PHE A 272 22.98 6.53 7.79
C PHE A 272 22.53 5.23 7.12
N LEU A 273 22.69 5.11 5.79
CA LEU A 273 22.20 3.94 5.06
C LEU A 273 23.06 2.69 5.29
N ASP A 274 24.33 2.87 5.59
CA ASP A 274 25.26 1.79 5.94
C ASP A 274 25.07 1.30 7.39
N ASP A 275 24.62 2.16 8.29
CA ASP A 275 24.41 1.85 9.71
C ASP A 275 23.10 1.10 9.99
N ILE A 276 22.05 1.36 9.21
CA ILE A 276 20.75 0.72 9.44
C ILE A 276 20.70 -0.75 9.01
N GLU A 277 19.99 -1.56 9.80
CA GLU A 277 19.64 -2.92 9.39
C GLU A 277 18.57 -2.91 8.28
N GLY A 278 18.97 -3.28 7.06
CA GLY A 278 18.06 -3.46 5.93
C GLY A 278 18.07 -2.29 4.95
N SER A 279 16.90 -1.77 4.58
CA SER A 279 16.80 -0.66 3.62
C SER A 279 15.82 0.40 4.11
N ALA A 280 16.14 1.68 3.95
CA ALA A 280 15.25 2.80 4.23
C ALA A 280 14.20 2.98 3.12
N TYR A 281 13.33 1.98 2.92
CA TYR A 281 12.22 2.01 1.95
C TYR A 281 12.65 2.27 0.49
N GLY A 282 13.84 1.82 0.11
CA GLY A 282 14.43 2.05 -1.22
C GLY A 282 14.97 3.48 -1.44
N THR A 283 15.19 4.22 -0.35
CA THR A 283 15.92 5.49 -0.34
C THR A 283 17.39 5.23 -0.63
N THR A 284 17.96 6.04 -1.53
CA THR A 284 19.39 6.04 -1.84
C THR A 284 20.01 7.32 -1.25
N PRO A 285 21.35 7.41 -1.12
CA PRO A 285 22.00 8.61 -0.60
C PRO A 285 21.56 9.88 -1.34
N GLU A 286 21.44 9.82 -2.67
CA GLU A 286 21.04 10.96 -3.50
C GLU A 286 19.60 11.40 -3.22
N LYS A 287 18.68 10.44 -3.02
CA LYS A 287 17.29 10.75 -2.65
C LYS A 287 17.22 11.41 -1.27
N LEU A 288 18.03 10.93 -0.33
CA LEU A 288 18.08 11.47 1.01
C LEU A 288 18.64 12.90 1.01
N ARG A 289 19.84 13.12 0.46
CA ARG A 289 20.45 14.46 0.33
C ARG A 289 19.53 15.44 -0.39
N GLY A 290 18.98 15.02 -1.53
CA GLY A 290 18.07 15.87 -2.32
C GLY A 290 16.76 16.17 -1.60
N GLY A 291 16.21 15.20 -0.85
CA GLY A 291 15.03 15.42 -0.02
C GLY A 291 15.30 16.39 1.12
N LEU A 292 16.38 16.19 1.88
CA LEU A 292 16.81 17.04 3.00
C LEU A 292 17.04 18.48 2.56
N ALA A 293 17.73 18.70 1.43
CA ALA A 293 17.92 20.04 0.87
C ALA A 293 16.58 20.76 0.61
N ILE A 294 15.56 20.05 0.11
CA ILE A 294 14.25 20.63 -0.16
C ILE A 294 13.50 20.98 1.12
N VAL A 295 13.47 20.07 2.10
CA VAL A 295 12.77 20.33 3.37
C VAL A 295 13.48 21.37 4.24
N ALA A 296 14.79 21.53 4.08
CA ALA A 296 15.53 22.62 4.70
C ALA A 296 15.12 23.99 4.14
N GLU A 297 15.03 24.13 2.82
CA GLU A 297 14.86 25.42 2.15
C GLU A 297 13.39 25.86 1.99
N ARG A 298 12.45 24.92 1.86
CA ARG A 298 11.06 25.23 1.50
C ARG A 298 10.13 25.18 2.71
N ASP A 299 9.16 26.10 2.73
CA ASP A 299 8.08 26.06 3.73
C ASP A 299 7.00 25.04 3.39
N ARG A 300 6.72 24.85 2.10
CA ARG A 300 5.68 23.96 1.59
C ARG A 300 6.21 23.09 0.47
N VAL A 301 5.89 21.81 0.52
CA VAL A 301 6.34 20.79 -0.44
C VAL A 301 5.18 19.93 -0.91
N TRP A 302 5.31 19.38 -2.12
CA TRP A 302 4.40 18.37 -2.64
C TRP A 302 4.77 16.99 -2.11
N ILE A 303 3.77 16.28 -1.58
CA ILE A 303 3.90 14.87 -1.18
C ILE A 303 2.94 13.98 -1.95
N SER A 304 3.37 12.75 -2.23
CA SER A 304 2.54 11.64 -2.71
C SER A 304 2.04 10.86 -1.50
N PRO A 305 0.79 11.00 -1.06
CA PRO A 305 0.28 10.33 0.14
C PRO A 305 0.15 8.80 0.01
N GLY A 306 0.43 8.23 -1.16
CA GLY A 306 0.14 6.83 -1.48
C GLY A 306 -1.37 6.60 -1.66
N ILE A 307 -1.75 5.85 -2.70
CA ILE A 307 -3.15 5.47 -2.90
C ILE A 307 -3.42 4.27 -1.98
N PRO A 308 -4.33 4.35 -1.00
CA PRO A 308 -4.69 3.20 -0.17
C PRO A 308 -5.52 2.24 -1.03
N PHE A 309 -4.87 1.33 -1.76
CA PHE A 309 -5.54 0.49 -2.76
C PHE A 309 -6.36 -0.64 -2.11
N ILE A 310 -6.12 -0.95 -0.83
CA ILE A 310 -6.90 -1.93 -0.07
C ILE A 310 -8.33 -1.43 0.19
N VAL A 311 -8.54 -0.12 0.40
CA VAL A 311 -9.88 0.46 0.61
C VAL A 311 -10.82 0.26 -0.59
N PRO A 312 -10.47 0.71 -1.82
CA PRO A 312 -11.29 0.43 -3.00
C PRO A 312 -11.35 -1.07 -3.30
N MET A 313 -10.35 -1.86 -2.90
CA MET A 313 -10.40 -3.32 -3.07
C MET A 313 -11.42 -3.97 -2.16
N PHE A 314 -11.51 -3.55 -0.90
CA PHE A 314 -12.52 -3.99 0.04
C PHE A 314 -13.91 -3.63 -0.48
N VAL A 315 -14.15 -2.36 -0.82
CA VAL A 315 -15.44 -1.91 -1.35
C VAL A 315 -15.76 -2.64 -2.67
N GLY A 316 -14.79 -2.76 -3.57
CA GLY A 316 -14.93 -3.48 -4.84
C GLY A 316 -15.25 -4.95 -4.66
N THR A 317 -14.71 -5.60 -3.62
CA THR A 317 -15.02 -6.97 -3.24
C THR A 317 -16.45 -7.09 -2.71
N VAL A 318 -16.90 -6.18 -1.83
CA VAL A 318 -18.29 -6.17 -1.35
C VAL A 318 -19.26 -5.98 -2.52
N VAL A 319 -18.95 -5.06 -3.43
CA VAL A 319 -19.74 -4.85 -4.66
C VAL A 319 -19.71 -6.10 -5.53
N ALA A 320 -18.56 -6.76 -5.69
CA ALA A 320 -18.44 -7.99 -6.46
C ALA A 320 -19.32 -9.12 -5.88
N PHE A 321 -19.37 -9.29 -4.55
CA PHE A 321 -20.21 -10.31 -3.91
C PHE A 321 -21.71 -10.01 -3.98
N THR A 322 -22.10 -8.74 -4.07
CA THR A 322 -23.50 -8.31 -4.04
C THR A 322 -24.03 -8.02 -5.43
N TYR A 323 -23.51 -6.99 -6.07
CA TYR A 323 -23.90 -6.59 -7.42
C TYR A 323 -23.23 -7.45 -8.49
N GLY A 324 -21.95 -7.78 -8.32
CA GLY A 324 -21.13 -8.40 -9.37
C GLY A 324 -20.27 -7.38 -10.08
N ASP A 325 -20.16 -7.49 -11.40
CA ASP A 325 -19.25 -6.65 -12.19
C ASP A 325 -19.92 -5.32 -12.60
N VAL A 326 -19.39 -4.22 -12.06
CA VAL A 326 -19.93 -2.87 -12.30
C VAL A 326 -19.81 -2.48 -13.77
N VAL A 327 -18.64 -2.73 -14.37
CA VAL A 327 -18.38 -2.37 -15.76
C VAL A 327 -19.27 -3.18 -16.68
N PHE A 328 -19.35 -4.49 -16.47
CA PHE A 328 -20.22 -5.35 -17.26
C PHE A 328 -21.69 -4.96 -17.13
N GLY A 329 -22.14 -4.59 -15.92
CA GLY A 329 -23.49 -4.10 -15.69
C GLY A 329 -23.81 -2.81 -16.45
N VAL A 330 -22.87 -1.86 -16.48
CA VAL A 330 -23.00 -0.62 -17.27
C VAL A 330 -23.04 -0.94 -18.77
N LEU A 331 -22.15 -1.81 -19.26
CA LEU A 331 -22.15 -2.21 -20.66
C LEU A 331 -23.45 -2.90 -21.08
N GLY A 332 -24.01 -3.74 -20.20
CA GLY A 332 -25.31 -4.38 -20.44
C GLY A 332 -26.47 -3.38 -20.46
N ALA A 333 -26.46 -2.38 -19.55
CA ALA A 333 -27.43 -1.29 -19.57
C ALA A 333 -27.36 -0.43 -20.85
N LEU A 334 -26.16 -0.32 -21.45
CA LEU A 334 -25.94 0.36 -22.72
C LEU A 334 -26.22 -0.55 -23.95
N GLY A 335 -26.56 -1.82 -23.76
CA GLY A 335 -26.83 -2.78 -24.83
C GLY A 335 -25.59 -3.23 -25.61
N ILE A 336 -24.40 -3.09 -25.02
CA ILE A 336 -23.12 -3.49 -25.63
C ILE A 336 -22.86 -4.98 -25.43
N VAL A 337 -23.32 -5.53 -24.31
CA VAL A 337 -23.24 -6.96 -23.94
C VAL A 337 -24.60 -7.48 -23.47
#